data_AF-A0A0T2YL97-F1
#
_entry.id   AF-A0A0T2YL97-F1
#
_cell.length_a   1.000
_cell.length_b   1.000
_cell.length_c   1.000
_cell.angle_alpha   90.00
_cell.angle_beta   90.00
_cell.angle_gamma   90.00
#
_symmetry.space_group_name_H-M   'P 1'
#
loop_
_entity.id
_entity.type
_entity.pdbx_description
1 polymer ?
#
loop_
_entity_poly.entity_id
_entity_poly.type
_entity_poly.pdbx_seq_one_letter_code
_entity_poly.pdbx_strand_id
1 'polypeptide(L)'
;MLQAFEVMKNSTLTYGIDPASLSVGDDGVVRFVMVARSASGALNVLYQGIRCATAETKTYARLSDKGGWNTSPDVKWQALSFRGPTRPAMILARQGVCEGRTVTGSPQKILAALKTDRIDFR
;
A
#
# COMPACT_ATOMS: atom_id res chain seq x y z
N MET A 1 -1.34 15.01 -0.37
CA MET A 1 -1.40 14.58 1.04
C MET A 1 -1.73 13.10 1.05
N LEU A 2 -1.01 12.30 1.83
CA LEU A 2 -1.23 10.85 1.84
C LEU A 2 -2.31 10.47 2.85
N GLN A 3 -3.07 9.43 2.53
CA GLN A 3 -3.91 8.76 3.52
C GLN A 3 -3.01 7.86 4.33
N ALA A 4 -2.80 8.20 5.61
CA ALA A 4 -1.96 7.37 6.46
C ALA A 4 -2.64 6.04 6.78
N PHE A 5 -1.84 5.13 7.34
CA PHE A 5 -2.32 3.94 8.03
C PHE A 5 -1.24 3.44 9.00
N GLU A 6 -1.63 2.80 10.10
CA GLU A 6 -0.68 2.34 11.11
C GLU A 6 -0.29 0.88 10.86
N VAL A 7 0.99 0.62 10.59
CA VAL A 7 1.53 -0.75 10.43
C VAL A 7 1.88 -1.40 11.77
N MET A 8 2.38 -0.61 12.72
CA MET A 8 2.61 -1.01 14.11
C MET A 8 2.74 0.20 15.01
N LYS A 9 2.36 0.02 16.27
CA LYS A 9 2.63 0.97 17.33
C LYS A 9 4.12 1.27 17.44
N ASN A 10 4.45 2.55 17.67
CA ASN A 10 5.81 3.04 17.88
C ASN A 10 6.78 2.70 16.74
N SER A 11 6.28 2.62 15.49
CA SER A 11 7.15 2.43 14.33
C SER A 11 8.04 3.65 14.12
N THR A 12 9.30 3.42 13.74
CA THR A 12 10.20 4.47 13.23
C THR A 12 9.90 4.86 11.78
N LEU A 13 8.94 4.17 11.16
CA LEU A 13 8.46 4.41 9.80
C LEU A 13 7.00 4.85 9.84
N THR A 14 6.69 5.95 9.15
CA THR A 14 5.30 6.34 8.85
C THR A 14 4.92 5.80 7.48
N TYR A 15 3.66 5.38 7.35
CA TYR A 15 3.13 4.80 6.13
C TYR A 15 1.90 5.56 5.65
N GLY A 16 1.76 5.68 4.34
CA GLY A 16 0.56 6.21 3.71
C GLY A 16 0.41 5.73 2.28
N ILE A 17 -0.80 5.86 1.75
CA ILE A 17 -1.08 5.68 0.32
C ILE A 17 -1.44 7.02 -0.30
N ASP A 18 -1.10 7.20 -1.58
CA ASP A 18 -1.59 8.34 -2.36
C ASP A 18 -3.03 8.09 -2.83
N PRO A 19 -4.04 8.84 -2.34
CA PRO A 19 -5.43 8.62 -2.71
C PRO A 19 -5.70 8.73 -4.21
N ALA A 20 -4.95 9.58 -4.93
CA ALA A 20 -5.14 9.77 -6.37
C ALA A 20 -4.68 8.56 -7.20
N SER A 21 -3.78 7.75 -6.64
CA SER A 21 -3.28 6.53 -7.28
C SER A 21 -4.17 5.30 -7.03
N LEU A 22 -5.10 5.39 -6.08
CA LEU A 22 -5.90 4.25 -5.63
C LEU A 22 -6.96 3.89 -6.69
N SER A 23 -6.88 2.67 -7.22
CA SER A 23 -7.84 2.14 -8.18
C SER A 23 -8.22 0.70 -7.85
N VAL A 24 -9.43 0.31 -8.24
CA VAL A 24 -9.92 -1.06 -8.19
C VAL A 24 -10.12 -1.50 -9.63
N GLY A 25 -9.28 -2.44 -10.08
CA GLY A 25 -9.37 -2.95 -11.45
C GLY A 25 -10.46 -4.00 -11.60
N ASP A 26 -10.94 -4.18 -12.83
CA ASP A 26 -11.89 -5.24 -13.19
C ASP A 26 -11.33 -6.66 -12.95
N ASP A 27 -10.01 -6.77 -12.83
CA ASP A 27 -9.30 -8.00 -12.45
C ASP A 27 -9.31 -8.29 -10.94
N GLY A 28 -10.04 -7.49 -10.15
CA GLY A 28 -10.15 -7.63 -8.70
C GLY A 28 -8.88 -7.23 -7.94
N VAL A 29 -7.94 -6.55 -8.60
CA VAL A 29 -6.70 -6.06 -7.98
C VAL A 29 -6.86 -4.59 -7.62
N VAL A 30 -6.61 -4.28 -6.34
CA VAL A 30 -6.56 -2.90 -5.85
C VAL A 30 -5.14 -2.39 -6.00
N ARG A 31 -4.95 -1.34 -6.80
CA ARG A 31 -3.63 -0.77 -7.12
C ARG A 31 -3.48 0.60 -6.47
N PHE A 32 -2.27 0.91 -6.00
CA PHE A 32 -1.99 2.15 -5.28
C PHE A 32 -0.48 2.40 -5.21
N VAL A 33 -0.11 3.65 -4.96
CA VAL A 33 1.23 4.05 -4.52
C VAL A 33 1.24 4.06 -2.99
N MET A 34 2.13 3.26 -2.40
CA MET A 34 2.43 3.27 -0.96
C MET A 34 3.75 4.02 -0.74
N VAL A 35 3.76 4.87 0.28
CA VAL A 35 4.95 5.58 0.76
C VAL A 35 5.25 5.13 2.18
N ALA A 36 6.49 4.74 2.43
CA ALA A 36 7.05 4.60 3.76
C ALA A 36 8.14 5.67 3.95
N ARG A 37 8.12 6.39 5.08
CA ARG A 37 9.10 7.42 5.42
C ARG A 37 9.75 7.15 6.77
N SER A 38 11.07 7.26 6.85
CA SER A 38 11.79 7.22 8.12
C SER A 38 11.81 8.58 8.81
N ALA A 39 12.06 8.58 10.12
CA ALA A 39 12.32 9.80 10.88
C ALA A 39 13.48 10.64 10.31
N SER A 40 14.46 9.99 9.67
CA SER A 40 15.59 10.66 8.99
C SER A 40 15.25 11.21 7.59
N GLY A 41 14.01 11.04 7.12
CA GLY A 41 13.55 11.54 5.82
C GLY A 41 13.77 10.60 4.64
N ALA A 42 14.31 9.38 4.85
CA ALA A 42 14.43 8.40 3.79
C ALA A 42 13.04 7.93 3.32
N LEU A 43 12.83 7.92 2.01
CA LEU A 43 11.57 7.52 1.39
C LEU A 43 11.71 6.17 0.69
N ASN A 44 10.71 5.34 0.87
CA ASN A 44 10.49 4.16 0.06
C ASN A 44 9.09 4.23 -0.56
N VAL A 45 9.02 4.43 -1.88
CA VAL A 45 7.77 4.63 -2.62
C VAL A 45 7.57 3.48 -3.59
N LEU A 46 6.44 2.79 -3.47
CA LEU A 46 6.14 1.57 -4.21
C LEU A 46 4.79 1.69 -4.91
N TYR A 47 4.76 1.36 -6.21
CA TYR A 47 3.51 1.07 -6.89
C TYR A 47 3.18 -0.41 -6.68
N GLN A 48 2.13 -0.69 -5.93
CA GLN A 48 1.74 -2.04 -5.53
C GLN A 48 0.31 -2.35 -5.95
N GLY A 49 -0.01 -3.65 -5.97
CA GLY A 49 -1.37 -4.13 -6.02
C GLY A 49 -1.63 -5.21 -4.98
N ILE A 50 -2.84 -5.22 -4.43
CA ILE A 50 -3.34 -6.25 -3.52
C ILE A 50 -4.47 -7.01 -4.23
N ARG A 51 -4.40 -8.34 -4.18
CA ARG A 51 -5.44 -9.25 -4.63
C ARG A 51 -6.06 -9.93 -3.41
N CYS A 52 -7.25 -9.48 -3.01
CA CYS A 52 -7.92 -9.99 -1.81
C CYS A 52 -8.31 -11.47 -1.93
N ALA A 53 -8.71 -11.92 -3.14
CA ALA A 53 -9.19 -13.28 -3.38
C ALA A 53 -8.17 -14.36 -2.98
N THR A 54 -6.88 -14.11 -3.23
CA THR A 54 -5.77 -15.03 -2.97
C THR A 54 -4.88 -14.59 -1.81
N ALA A 55 -5.18 -13.45 -1.19
CA ALA A 55 -4.35 -12.82 -0.16
C ALA A 55 -2.89 -12.60 -0.63
N GLU A 56 -2.73 -12.01 -1.82
CA GLU A 56 -1.43 -11.74 -2.42
C GLU A 56 -1.20 -10.24 -2.66
N THR A 57 0.06 -9.84 -2.70
CA THR A 57 0.51 -8.52 -3.14
C THR A 57 1.54 -8.64 -4.26
N LYS A 58 1.61 -7.61 -5.09
CA LYS A 58 2.62 -7.46 -6.14
C LYS A 58 3.17 -6.05 -6.10
N THR A 59 4.50 -5.93 -6.12
CA THR A 59 5.17 -4.63 -6.31
C THR A 59 5.52 -4.49 -7.78
N TYR A 60 4.82 -3.61 -8.49
CA TYR A 60 5.01 -3.40 -9.92
C TYR A 60 6.22 -2.50 -10.21
N ALA A 61 6.39 -1.46 -9.40
CA ALA A 61 7.47 -0.52 -9.54
C ALA A 61 7.91 0.06 -8.20
N ARG A 62 9.15 0.54 -8.16
CA ARG A 62 9.73 1.30 -7.05
C ARG A 62 10.24 2.63 -7.57
N LEU A 63 9.96 3.72 -6.87
CA LEU A 63 10.50 5.02 -7.24
C LEU A 63 12.00 5.05 -6.92
N SER A 64 12.80 5.52 -7.88
CA SER A 64 14.21 5.78 -7.69
C SER A 64 14.43 7.10 -6.95
N ASP A 65 15.61 7.23 -6.36
CA ASP A 65 16.12 8.49 -5.82
C ASP A 65 16.17 9.63 -6.86
N LYS A 66 16.29 9.27 -8.14
CA LYS A 66 16.27 10.20 -9.29
C LYS A 66 14.85 10.55 -9.79
N GLY A 67 13.80 10.08 -9.14
CA GLY A 67 12.40 10.41 -9.46
C GLY A 67 11.76 9.57 -10.57
N GLY A 68 12.41 8.50 -11.04
CA GLY A 68 11.88 7.60 -12.06
C GLY A 68 11.35 6.28 -11.49
N TRP A 69 10.41 5.64 -12.17
CA TRP A 69 9.92 4.32 -11.77
C TRP A 69 10.82 3.19 -12.29
N ASN A 70 11.35 2.39 -11.37
CA ASN A 70 12.08 1.16 -11.68
C ASN A 70 11.11 -0.02 -11.63
N THR A 71 10.89 -0.65 -12.78
CA THR A 71 10.12 -1.89 -12.93
C THR A 71 11.07 -3.09 -13.02
N SER A 72 10.63 -4.25 -12.56
CA SER A 72 11.32 -5.51 -12.82
C SER A 72 10.42 -6.42 -13.68
N PRO A 73 10.93 -7.05 -14.74
CA PRO A 73 10.14 -7.96 -15.58
C PRO A 73 9.67 -9.20 -14.80
N ASP A 74 10.42 -9.60 -13.77
CA ASP A 74 10.16 -10.82 -12.99
C ASP A 74 9.36 -10.57 -11.71
N VAL A 75 8.55 -9.52 -11.68
CA VAL A 75 7.68 -9.26 -10.52
C VAL A 75 6.65 -10.37 -10.36
N LYS A 76 6.70 -11.06 -9.22
CA LYS A 76 5.79 -12.15 -8.86
C LYS A 76 4.79 -11.70 -7.81
N TRP A 77 3.65 -12.38 -7.77
CA TRP A 77 2.76 -12.30 -6.63
C TRP A 77 3.44 -12.91 -5.41
N GLN A 78 3.26 -12.27 -4.26
CA GLN A 78 3.80 -12.69 -2.98
C GLN A 78 2.65 -12.80 -1.98
N ALA A 79 2.69 -13.81 -1.12
CA ALA A 79 1.70 -13.93 -0.06
C ALA A 79 1.74 -12.69 0.87
N LEU A 80 0.56 -12.17 1.20
CA LEU A 80 0.41 -11.21 2.27
C LEU A 80 0.73 -11.91 3.60
N SER A 81 1.64 -11.32 4.36
CA SER A 81 2.11 -11.88 5.63
C SER A 81 2.16 -10.81 6.69
N PHE A 82 1.88 -11.18 7.94
CA PHE A 82 2.08 -10.29 9.10
C PHE A 82 3.54 -10.11 9.49
N ARG A 83 4.46 -10.75 8.78
CA ARG A 83 5.89 -10.75 9.04
C ARG A 83 6.64 -10.45 7.75
N GLY A 84 7.86 -9.92 7.88
CA GLY A 84 8.73 -9.67 6.75
C GLY A 84 8.24 -8.54 5.83
N PRO A 85 8.67 -8.53 4.56
CA PRO A 85 8.56 -7.36 3.68
C PRO A 85 7.13 -7.05 3.20
N THR A 86 6.23 -8.04 3.17
CA THR A 86 4.83 -7.82 2.75
C THR A 86 3.93 -7.34 3.88
N ARG A 87 4.48 -7.16 5.10
CA ARG A 87 3.74 -6.73 6.30
C ARG A 87 2.96 -5.43 6.12
N PRO A 88 3.52 -4.34 5.55
CA PRO A 88 2.75 -3.12 5.33
C PRO A 88 1.53 -3.36 4.43
N ALA A 89 1.69 -4.10 3.33
CA ALA A 89 0.60 -4.45 2.44
C ALA A 89 -0.46 -5.34 3.13
N MET A 90 -0.04 -6.25 4.01
CA MET A 90 -0.97 -7.09 4.78
C MET A 90 -1.80 -6.28 5.78
N ILE A 91 -1.18 -5.30 6.44
CA ILE A 91 -1.91 -4.42 7.36
C ILE A 91 -2.89 -3.53 6.59
N LEU A 92 -2.46 -2.94 5.47
CA LEU A 92 -3.34 -2.16 4.60
C LEU A 92 -4.52 -3.00 4.07
N ALA A 93 -4.24 -4.24 3.66
CA ALA A 93 -5.24 -5.22 3.26
C ALA A 93 -6.32 -5.38 4.32
N ARG A 94 -5.93 -5.62 5.58
CA ARG A 94 -6.87 -5.84 6.68
C ARG A 94 -7.60 -4.60 7.16
N GLN A 95 -6.99 -3.42 7.07
CA GLN A 95 -7.57 -2.20 7.61
C GLN A 95 -8.62 -1.58 6.70
N GLY A 96 -8.54 -1.79 5.38
CA GLY A 96 -9.55 -1.18 4.50
C GLY A 96 -9.56 -1.61 3.05
N VAL A 97 -8.56 -2.32 2.53
CA VAL A 97 -8.57 -2.76 1.13
C VAL A 97 -9.41 -4.03 0.95
N CYS A 98 -9.34 -4.97 1.90
CA CYS A 98 -10.02 -6.26 1.82
C CYS A 98 -11.03 -6.44 2.96
N GLU A 99 -12.19 -7.01 2.60
CA GLU A 99 -13.17 -7.56 3.53
C GLU A 99 -13.17 -9.08 3.39
N GLY A 100 -12.39 -9.77 4.23
CA GLY A 100 -12.10 -11.19 4.03
C GLY A 100 -11.34 -11.42 2.71
N ARG A 101 -11.98 -12.14 1.76
CA ARG A 101 -11.41 -12.43 0.43
C ARG A 101 -11.96 -11.52 -0.68
N THR A 102 -12.80 -10.55 -0.37
CA THR A 102 -13.34 -9.59 -1.35
C THR A 102 -12.71 -8.22 -1.17
N VAL A 103 -12.77 -7.40 -2.20
CA VAL A 103 -12.40 -5.98 -2.11
C VAL A 103 -13.48 -5.24 -1.34
N THR A 104 -13.09 -4.35 -0.42
CA THR A 104 -14.03 -3.59 0.43
C THR A 104 -15.05 -2.78 -0.36
N GLY A 105 -14.69 -2.36 -1.58
CA GLY A 105 -15.58 -1.69 -2.53
C GLY A 105 -14.82 -0.69 -3.38
N SER A 106 -15.40 0.50 -3.57
CA SER A 106 -14.77 1.59 -4.32
C SER A 106 -13.54 2.19 -3.61
N PRO A 107 -12.66 2.91 -4.33
CA PRO A 107 -11.56 3.66 -3.72
C PRO A 107 -11.99 4.56 -2.56
N GLN A 108 -13.14 5.23 -2.68
CA GLN A 108 -13.67 6.09 -1.63
C GLN A 108 -14.04 5.31 -0.37
N LYS A 109 -14.64 4.11 -0.52
CA LYS A 109 -14.98 3.25 0.61
C LYS A 109 -13.73 2.68 1.29
N ILE A 110 -12.70 2.32 0.51
CA ILE A 110 -11.40 1.90 1.03
C ILE A 110 -10.77 3.01 1.86
N LEU A 111 -10.69 4.24 1.33
CA LEU A 111 -10.12 5.39 2.05
C LEU A 111 -10.89 5.71 3.33
N ALA A 112 -12.21 5.63 3.30
CA ALA A 112 -13.06 5.83 4.48
C ALA A 112 -12.87 4.74 5.56
N ALA A 113 -12.48 3.52 5.17
CA ALA A 113 -12.22 2.42 6.09
C ALA A 113 -10.87 2.57 6.83
N LEU A 114 -9.87 3.21 6.22
CA LEU A 114 -8.51 3.37 6.77
C LEU A 114 -8.39 4.33 7.97
N LYS A 115 -9.48 4.65 8.68
CA LYS A 115 -9.62 5.68 9.73
C LYS A 115 -8.34 5.90 10.56
N THR A 116 -7.49 6.78 10.04
CA THR A 116 -6.25 7.28 10.62
C THR A 116 -6.02 8.68 10.07
N ASP A 117 -5.33 9.53 10.83
CA ASP A 117 -5.12 10.93 10.47
C ASP A 117 -4.30 11.06 9.17
N ARG A 118 -4.59 12.09 8.37
CA ARG A 118 -3.79 12.38 7.18
C ARG A 118 -2.42 12.92 7.60
N ILE A 119 -1.35 12.40 7.02
CA ILE A 119 0.02 12.84 7.29
C ILE A 119 0.50 13.70 6.11
N ASP A 120 1.10 14.85 6.42
CA ASP A 120 1.81 15.67 5.45
C ASP A 120 3.24 15.12 5.24
N PHE A 121 3.64 14.97 3.98
CA PHE A 121 4.93 14.43 3.55
C PHE A 121 5.83 15.51 2.90
N ARG A 122 5.50 16.80 3.09
CA ARG A 122 6.35 17.92 2.69
C ARG A 122 7.70 17.94 3.41
#